data_AF-A0AAV2R3F3-F1
#
_entry.id   AF-A0AAV2R3F3-F1
#
_cell.length_a   1.000
_cell.length_b   1.000
_cell.length_c   1.000
_cell.angle_alpha   90.00
_cell.angle_beta   90.00
_cell.angle_gamma   90.00
#
_symmetry.space_group_name_H-M   'P 1'
#
loop_
_entity.id
_entity.type
_entity.pdbx_description
1 polymer ?
#
loop_
_entity_poly.entity_id
_entity_poly.type
_entity_poly.pdbx_seq_one_letter_code
_entity_poly.pdbx_strand_id
1 'polypeptide(L)'
;VSLTSHVMKIFERVVKRNIMKHLIEQNLLNPGQHGFVPGRSTKTQLLQHYCDIFETLSEGTRIDTIFLDFAKAFDKVDHDILLQKVAKHKIKGKIGLWLKEFLNNRKYRVVANGEMSDVQDVLSGVPQGTVLAAVLFIIMISDVDEKY
;
A
#
# COMPACT_ATOMS: atom_id res chain seq x y z
N VAL A 1 -12.18 -2.65 11.94
CA VAL A 1 -12.43 -1.74 10.79
C VAL A 1 -12.51 -0.32 11.31
N SER A 2 -11.69 0.60 10.78
CA SER A 2 -11.73 2.02 11.13
C SER A 2 -12.48 2.77 10.03
N LEU A 3 -13.72 3.19 10.31
CA LEU A 3 -14.55 3.86 9.31
C LEU A 3 -14.27 5.37 9.32
N THR A 4 -13.64 5.88 8.25
CA THR A 4 -13.55 7.33 8.06
C THR A 4 -14.92 7.91 7.69
N SER A 5 -15.12 9.21 7.98
CA SER A 5 -16.36 9.91 7.64
C SER A 5 -16.62 9.92 6.13
N HIS A 6 -17.88 10.06 5.71
CA HIS A 6 -18.22 10.11 4.28
C HIS A 6 -17.48 11.23 3.53
N VAL A 7 -17.36 12.41 4.16
CA VAL A 7 -16.60 13.55 3.61
C VAL A 7 -15.13 13.17 3.42
N MET A 8 -14.51 12.52 4.41
CA MET A 8 -13.13 12.07 4.30
C MET A 8 -12.95 11.02 3.20
N LYS A 9 -13.86 10.05 3.06
CA LYS A 9 -13.80 9.05 1.98
C LYS A 9 -13.84 9.70 0.59
N ILE A 10 -14.63 10.77 0.41
CA ILE A 10 -14.67 11.51 -0.86
C ILE A 10 -13.33 12.20 -1.10
N PHE A 11 -12.78 12.87 -0.10
CA PHE A 11 -11.48 13.54 -0.19
C PHE A 11 -10.36 12.54 -0.49
N GLU A 12 -10.30 11.43 0.26
CA GLU A 12 -9.36 10.32 0.04
C GLU A 12 -9.44 9.77 -1.39
N ARG A 13 -10.64 9.65 -1.98
CA ARG A 13 -10.79 9.23 -3.39
C ARG A 13 -10.14 10.22 -4.37
N VAL A 14 -10.27 11.52 -4.13
CA VAL A 14 -9.64 12.56 -4.96
C VAL A 14 -8.12 12.50 -4.82
N VAL A 15 -7.62 12.42 -3.58
CA VAL A 15 -6.19 12.29 -3.30
C VAL A 15 -5.61 11.02 -3.93
N LYS A 16 -6.29 9.88 -3.74
CA LYS A 16 -5.92 8.60 -4.35
C LYS A 16 -5.75 8.71 -5.85
N ARG A 17 -6.73 9.33 -6.53
CA ARG A 17 -6.71 9.48 -7.99
C ARG A 17 -5.49 10.30 -8.45
N ASN A 18 -5.21 11.40 -7.78
CA ASN A 18 -4.08 12.26 -8.12
C ASN A 18 -2.73 11.58 -7.84
N ILE A 19 -2.60 10.88 -6.71
CA ILE A 19 -1.38 10.13 -6.39
C ILE A 19 -1.16 9.02 -7.43
N MET A 20 -2.18 8.21 -7.72
CA MET A 20 -2.04 7.13 -8.70
C MET A 20 -1.70 7.65 -10.09
N LYS A 21 -2.31 8.76 -10.52
CA LYS A 21 -1.97 9.41 -11.78
C LYS A 21 -0.50 9.82 -11.83
N HIS A 22 -0.01 10.50 -10.78
CA HIS A 22 1.40 10.89 -10.66
C HIS A 22 2.35 9.69 -10.68
N LEU A 23 2.04 8.62 -9.94
CA LEU A 23 2.87 7.41 -9.89
C LEU A 23 2.98 6.72 -11.26
N ILE A 24 1.88 6.69 -12.03
CA ILE A 24 1.86 6.11 -13.38
C ILE A 24 2.61 7.01 -14.37
N GLU A 25 2.32 8.32 -14.39
CA GLU A 25 2.92 9.27 -15.35
C GLU A 25 4.43 9.42 -15.15
N GLN A 26 4.91 9.30 -13.91
CA GLN A 26 6.33 9.40 -13.58
C GLN A 26 7.04 8.03 -13.60
N ASN A 27 6.34 6.95 -13.96
CA ASN A 27 6.83 5.57 -13.96
C ASN A 27 7.50 5.18 -12.62
N LEU A 28 6.85 5.53 -11.51
CA LEU A 28 7.34 5.28 -10.14
C LEU A 28 6.71 4.04 -9.51
N LEU A 29 5.99 3.23 -10.30
CA LEU A 29 5.43 1.97 -9.84
C LEU A 29 6.35 0.83 -10.24
N ASN A 30 6.50 -0.13 -9.32
CA ASN A 30 7.18 -1.37 -9.63
C ASN A 30 6.49 -2.10 -10.83
N PRO A 31 7.23 -2.48 -11.88
CA PRO A 31 6.71 -3.23 -13.02
C PRO A 31 6.04 -4.56 -12.63
N GLY A 32 6.57 -5.29 -11.65
CA GLY A 32 6.05 -6.55 -11.13
C GLY A 32 4.87 -6.40 -10.17
N GLN A 33 4.44 -5.17 -9.84
CA GLN A 33 3.31 -4.96 -8.94
C GLN A 33 1.97 -5.00 -9.68
N HIS A 34 1.17 -6.04 -9.46
CA HIS A 34 -0.17 -6.16 -10.06
C HIS A 34 -1.30 -5.74 -9.11
N GLY A 35 -1.05 -5.79 -7.80
CA GLY A 35 -2.05 -5.47 -6.79
C GLY A 35 -2.41 -3.98 -6.82
N PHE A 36 -3.70 -3.66 -6.87
CA PHE A 36 -4.24 -2.30 -6.76
C PHE A 36 -3.76 -1.29 -7.83
N VAL A 37 -3.15 -1.77 -8.92
CA VAL A 37 -2.71 -0.96 -10.06
C VAL A 37 -3.77 -1.00 -11.18
N PRO A 38 -4.25 0.15 -11.69
CA PRO A 38 -5.19 0.18 -12.81
C PRO A 38 -4.64 -0.57 -14.04
N GLY A 39 -5.49 -1.39 -14.66
CA GLY A 39 -5.11 -2.19 -15.84
C GLY A 39 -4.34 -3.47 -15.53
N ARG A 40 -3.99 -3.74 -14.26
CA ARG A 40 -3.41 -5.01 -13.81
C ARG A 40 -4.41 -5.79 -12.96
N SER A 41 -4.28 -7.11 -12.96
CA SER A 41 -5.14 -8.00 -12.18
C SER A 41 -4.37 -9.25 -11.74
N THR A 42 -4.99 -10.07 -10.89
CA THR A 42 -4.45 -11.37 -10.51
C THR A 42 -4.23 -12.27 -11.73
N LYS A 43 -5.06 -12.14 -12.77
CA LYS A 43 -4.90 -12.90 -14.03
C LYS A 43 -3.66 -12.46 -14.80
N THR A 44 -3.37 -11.16 -14.85
CA THR A 44 -2.17 -10.69 -15.56
C THR A 44 -0.89 -11.08 -14.82
N GLN A 45 -0.92 -11.10 -13.49
CA GLN A 45 0.20 -11.59 -12.68
C GLN A 45 0.44 -13.08 -12.91
N LEU A 46 -0.64 -13.88 -12.87
CA LEU A 46 -0.56 -15.32 -13.08
C LEU A 46 -0.04 -15.67 -14.47
N LEU A 47 -0.54 -14.98 -15.50
CA LEU A 47 -0.09 -15.17 -16.88
C LEU A 47 1.40 -14.86 -17.03
N GLN A 48 1.86 -13.74 -16.49
CA GLN A 48 3.28 -13.37 -16.52
C GLN A 48 4.14 -14.43 -15.82
N HIS A 49 3.73 -14.87 -14.63
CA HIS A 49 4.45 -15.93 -13.90
C HIS A 49 4.53 -17.24 -14.69
N TYR A 50 3.45 -17.64 -15.37
CA TYR A 50 3.47 -18.83 -16.24
C TYR A 50 4.43 -18.67 -17.42
N CYS A 51 4.44 -17.50 -18.07
CA CYS A 51 5.39 -17.21 -19.15
C CYS A 51 6.83 -17.36 -18.68
N ASP A 52 7.17 -16.76 -17.52
CA ASP A 52 8.52 -16.84 -16.94
C ASP A 52 8.93 -18.30 -16.64
N ILE A 53 7.99 -19.11 -16.12
CA ILE A 53 8.23 -20.54 -15.88
C ILE A 53 8.47 -21.29 -17.18
N PHE A 54 7.61 -21.09 -18.19
CA PHE A 54 7.72 -21.79 -19.47
C PHE A 54 9.01 -21.46 -20.21
N GLU A 55 9.43 -20.20 -20.20
CA GLU A 55 10.70 -19.75 -20.80
C GLU A 55 11.89 -20.43 -20.11
N THR A 56 11.96 -20.36 -18.77
CA THR A 56 13.06 -20.95 -17.99
C THR A 56 13.15 -22.47 -18.16
N LEU A 57 12.00 -23.17 -18.22
CA LEU A 57 11.95 -24.61 -18.47
C LEU A 57 12.40 -24.97 -19.89
N SER A 58 12.08 -24.13 -20.87
CA SER A 58 12.51 -24.33 -22.27
C SER A 58 14.02 -24.21 -22.44
N GLU A 59 14.67 -23.42 -21.58
CA GLU A 59 16.14 -23.30 -21.51
C GLU A 59 16.80 -24.49 -20.78
N GLY A 60 16.02 -25.43 -20.24
CA GLY A 60 16.52 -26.58 -19.49
C GLY A 60 16.98 -26.26 -18.06
N THR A 61 16.65 -25.06 -17.57
CA THR A 61 17.01 -24.60 -16.22
C THR A 61 15.97 -25.08 -15.20
N ARG A 62 16.43 -25.39 -13.98
CA ARG A 62 15.52 -25.73 -12.86
C ARG A 62 14.91 -24.46 -12.30
N ILE A 63 13.62 -24.51 -11.96
CA ILE A 63 12.90 -23.39 -11.37
C ILE A 63 12.33 -23.78 -10.01
N ASP A 64 12.46 -22.87 -9.05
CA ASP A 64 11.87 -22.96 -7.72
C ASP A 64 11.11 -21.66 -7.44
N THR A 65 9.85 -21.77 -7.02
CA THR A 65 9.01 -20.59 -6.70
C THR A 65 8.80 -20.49 -5.20
N ILE A 66 9.11 -19.33 -4.62
CA ILE A 66 8.88 -19.01 -3.21
C ILE A 66 7.71 -18.06 -3.09
N PHE A 67 6.67 -18.47 -2.36
CA PHE A 67 5.52 -17.61 -2.05
C PHE A 67 5.68 -17.02 -0.66
N LEU A 68 5.61 -15.69 -0.57
CA LEU A 68 5.71 -14.93 0.68
C LEU A 68 4.40 -14.22 0.96
N ASP A 69 4.01 -14.18 2.23
CA ASP A 69 2.83 -13.43 2.68
C ASP A 69 3.15 -12.57 3.91
N PHE A 70 2.58 -11.37 3.96
CA PHE A 70 2.79 -10.41 5.03
C PHE A 70 1.73 -10.57 6.13
N ALA A 71 2.13 -11.11 7.28
CA ALA A 71 1.25 -11.19 8.44
C ALA A 71 0.80 -9.79 8.92
N LYS A 72 -0.51 -9.52 8.83
CA LYS A 72 -1.13 -8.22 9.19
C LYS A 72 -0.51 -7.04 8.44
N ALA A 73 -0.34 -7.19 7.13
CA ALA A 73 0.35 -6.25 6.25
C ALA A 73 -0.03 -4.77 6.45
N PHE A 74 -1.34 -4.47 6.54
CA PHE A 74 -1.82 -3.10 6.71
C PHE A 74 -1.69 -2.57 8.14
N ASP A 75 -1.69 -3.42 9.15
CA ASP A 75 -1.59 -3.00 10.56
C ASP A 75 -0.13 -2.74 11.00
N LYS A 76 0.82 -3.36 10.30
CA LYS A 76 2.27 -3.28 10.61
C LYS A 76 3.05 -2.26 9.79
N VAL A 77 2.38 -1.42 9.01
CA VAL A 77 3.06 -0.38 8.23
C VAL A 77 3.65 0.67 9.16
N ASP A 78 4.98 0.78 9.19
CA ASP A 78 5.67 1.84 9.92
C ASP A 78 5.43 3.21 9.27
N HIS A 79 5.02 4.20 10.07
CA HIS A 79 4.65 5.52 9.56
C HIS A 79 5.86 6.31 9.07
N ASP A 80 7.00 6.25 9.75
CA ASP A 80 8.19 6.99 9.38
C ASP A 80 8.79 6.45 8.09
N ILE A 81 8.89 5.12 7.97
CA ILE A 81 9.35 4.47 6.73
C ILE A 81 8.39 4.80 5.57
N LEU A 82 7.08 4.71 5.80
CA LEU A 82 6.09 5.06 4.76
C LEU A 82 6.25 6.53 4.33
N LEU A 83 6.41 7.46 5.26
CA LEU A 83 6.56 8.88 4.94
C LEU A 83 7.86 9.18 4.18
N GLN A 84 8.95 8.51 4.53
CA GLN A 84 10.20 8.58 3.77
C GLN A 84 9.99 8.07 2.33
N LYS A 85 9.29 6.95 2.14
CA LYS A 85 8.97 6.41 0.82
C LYS A 85 8.05 7.33 0.03
N VAL A 86 7.03 7.92 0.66
CA VAL A 86 6.15 8.93 0.04
C VAL A 86 6.99 10.12 -0.48
N ALA A 87 7.96 10.58 0.31
CA ALA A 87 8.88 11.64 -0.11
C ALA A 87 9.81 11.22 -1.26
N LYS A 88 10.32 9.97 -1.26
CA LYS A 88 11.10 9.38 -2.37
C LYS A 88 10.29 9.31 -3.66
N HIS A 89 8.99 9.04 -3.59
CA HIS A 89 8.07 9.05 -4.74
C HIS A 89 7.66 10.47 -5.18
N LYS A 90 8.37 11.51 -4.72
CA LYS A 90 8.16 12.91 -5.07
C LYS A 90 6.79 13.46 -4.66
N ILE A 91 6.10 12.83 -3.71
CA ILE A 91 4.84 13.33 -3.15
C ILE A 91 5.19 14.29 -2.00
N LYS A 92 5.21 15.60 -2.31
CA LYS A 92 5.64 16.66 -1.39
C LYS A 92 4.57 17.76 -1.25
N GLY A 93 4.89 18.80 -0.48
CA GLY A 93 4.01 19.96 -0.28
C GLY A 93 2.77 19.62 0.54
N LYS A 94 1.63 20.24 0.19
CA LYS A 94 0.38 20.13 0.97
C LYS A 94 -0.12 18.68 1.08
N ILE A 95 0.01 17.88 0.02
CA ILE A 95 -0.44 16.48 0.04
C ILE A 95 0.47 15.62 0.92
N GLY A 96 1.79 15.80 0.84
CA GLY A 96 2.73 15.08 1.71
C GLY A 96 2.54 15.42 3.19
N LEU A 97 2.35 16.71 3.50
CA LEU A 97 2.04 17.17 4.87
C LEU A 97 0.69 16.60 5.34
N TRP A 98 -0.34 16.63 4.49
CA TRP A 98 -1.62 16.05 4.83
C TRP A 98 -1.54 14.54 5.09
N LEU A 99 -0.76 13.79 4.30
CA LEU A 99 -0.54 12.36 4.54
C LEU A 99 0.18 12.11 5.88
N LYS A 100 1.14 12.96 6.24
CA LYS A 100 1.80 12.91 7.56
C LYS A 100 0.79 13.09 8.70
N GLU A 101 -0.03 14.14 8.63
CA GLU A 101 -1.07 14.39 9.65
C GLU A 101 -2.19 13.33 9.63
N PHE A 102 -2.45 12.71 8.49
CA PHE A 102 -3.42 11.61 8.37
C PHE A 102 -2.94 10.30 9.02
N LEU A 103 -1.62 10.08 9.08
CA LEU A 103 -1.02 8.89 9.66
C LEU A 103 -0.70 9.08 11.15
N ASN A 104 -0.15 10.23 11.52
CA ASN A 104 0.36 10.52 12.86
C ASN A 104 -0.75 10.97 13.83
N ASN A 105 -0.44 10.92 15.13
CA ASN A 105 -1.30 11.40 16.23
C ASN A 105 -2.72 10.81 16.24
N ARG A 106 -2.91 9.65 15.60
CA ARG A 106 -4.18 8.95 15.63
C ARG A 106 -4.35 8.26 16.96
N LYS A 107 -5.55 8.39 17.52
CA LYS A 107 -5.96 7.71 18.73
C LYS A 107 -7.11 6.78 18.42
N TYR A 108 -7.18 5.66 19.11
CA TYR A 108 -8.28 4.72 19.03
C TYR A 108 -8.78 4.37 20.42
N ARG A 109 -10.02 3.90 20.47
CA ARG A 109 -10.60 3.25 21.64
C ARG A 109 -11.48 2.11 21.17
N VAL A 110 -11.63 1.09 22.00
CA VAL A 110 -12.48 -0.07 21.71
C VAL A 110 -13.77 0.07 22.50
N VAL A 111 -14.89 -0.21 21.85
CA VAL A 111 -16.20 -0.33 22.51
C VAL A 111 -16.63 -1.78 22.42
N ALA A 112 -16.82 -2.42 23.56
CA ALA A 112 -17.28 -3.80 23.66
C ALA A 112 -18.37 -3.89 24.72
N ASN A 113 -19.53 -4.45 24.37
CA ASN A 113 -20.68 -4.60 25.27
C ASN A 113 -21.14 -3.29 25.94
N GLY A 114 -20.99 -2.16 25.26
CA GLY A 114 -21.35 -0.83 25.79
C GLY A 114 -20.29 -0.20 26.70
N GLU A 115 -19.24 -0.93 27.06
CA GLU A 115 -18.09 -0.41 27.79
C GLU A 115 -17.03 0.10 26.82
N MET A 116 -16.33 1.15 27.23
CA MET A 116 -15.32 1.79 26.41
C MET A 116 -13.95 1.65 27.06
N SER A 117 -12.95 1.23 26.28
CA SER A 117 -11.56 1.24 26.74
C SER A 117 -11.03 2.65 26.92
N ASP A 118 -9.87 2.72 27.57
CA ASP A 118 -8.99 3.88 27.52
C ASP A 118 -8.59 4.21 26.08
N VAL A 119 -8.26 5.48 25.87
CA VAL A 119 -7.76 5.98 24.60
C VAL A 119 -6.30 5.58 24.45
N GLN A 120 -5.96 4.96 23.33
CA GLN A 120 -4.62 4.49 23.00
C GLN A 120 -4.14 5.12 21.69
N ASP A 121 -2.82 5.28 21.57
CA ASP A 121 -2.20 5.83 20.35
C ASP A 121 -2.03 4.73 19.28
N VAL A 122 -2.22 5.12 18.02
CA VAL A 122 -1.98 4.25 16.86
C VAL A 122 -0.54 4.46 16.39
N LEU A 123 0.35 3.56 16.79
CA LEU A 123 1.79 3.65 16.51
C LEU A 123 2.16 3.11 15.11
N SER A 124 1.32 2.28 14.51
CA SER A 124 1.59 1.68 13.21
C SER A 124 0.32 1.44 12.42
N GLY A 125 0.51 1.15 11.13
CA GLY A 125 -0.51 0.70 10.21
C GLY A 125 -1.22 1.82 9.47
N VAL A 126 -1.84 1.47 8.36
CA VAL A 126 -2.78 2.31 7.63
C VAL A 126 -4.21 1.90 8.02
N PRO A 127 -5.16 2.84 8.21
CA PRO A 127 -6.45 2.46 8.77
C PRO A 127 -7.20 1.57 7.78
N GLN A 128 -7.46 0.33 8.21
CA GLN A 128 -8.19 -0.65 7.42
C GLN A 128 -9.64 -0.17 7.24
N GLY A 129 -10.02 0.11 5.99
CA GLY A 129 -11.30 0.75 5.63
C GLY A 129 -11.16 2.13 4.98
N THR A 130 -9.94 2.68 4.95
CA THR A 130 -9.63 3.89 4.18
C THR A 130 -9.47 3.57 2.70
N VAL A 131 -9.77 4.55 1.86
CA VAL A 131 -9.61 4.44 0.40
C VAL A 131 -8.13 4.49 0.02
N LEU A 132 -7.31 5.18 0.83
CA LEU A 132 -5.88 5.36 0.59
C LEU A 132 -5.00 4.18 0.99
N ALA A 133 -5.45 3.29 1.89
CA ALA A 133 -4.64 2.19 2.40
C ALA A 133 -3.93 1.40 1.29
N ALA A 134 -4.66 1.04 0.22
CA ALA A 134 -4.10 0.29 -0.90
C ALA A 134 -2.95 1.02 -1.61
N VAL A 135 -3.07 2.33 -1.84
CA VAL A 135 -2.03 3.11 -2.54
C VAL A 135 -0.82 3.34 -1.65
N LEU A 136 -1.05 3.62 -0.36
CA LEU A 136 0.03 3.75 0.61
C LEU A 136 0.79 2.43 0.76
N PHE A 137 0.09 1.30 0.70
CA PHE A 137 0.72 -0.01 0.73
C PHE A 137 1.56 -0.29 -0.52
N ILE A 138 1.07 0.05 -1.73
CA ILE A 138 1.89 -0.04 -2.96
C ILE A 138 3.20 0.75 -2.82
N ILE A 139 3.12 1.98 -2.29
CA ILE A 139 4.31 2.81 -2.03
C ILE A 139 5.23 2.16 -0.99
N MET A 140 4.67 1.51 0.04
CA MET A 140 5.45 0.83 1.07
C MET A 140 6.29 -0.32 0.48
N ILE A 141 5.71 -1.13 -0.40
CA ILE A 141 6.37 -2.32 -0.96
C ILE A 141 7.03 -2.08 -2.33
N SER A 142 7.19 -0.81 -2.73
CA SER A 142 7.67 -0.47 -4.07
C SER A 142 9.10 -0.96 -4.38
N ASP A 143 9.91 -1.17 -3.35
CA ASP A 143 11.33 -1.54 -3.41
C ASP A 143 11.59 -2.95 -2.85
N VAL A 144 10.54 -3.76 -2.65
CA VAL A 144 10.67 -5.09 -2.04
C VAL A 144 11.47 -6.07 -2.89
N ASP A 145 11.54 -5.83 -4.19
CA ASP A 145 12.24 -6.62 -5.21
C ASP A 145 13.37 -5.84 -5.89
N GLU A 146 13.74 -4.67 -5.34
CA GLU A 146 14.86 -3.88 -5.85
C GLU A 146 16.18 -4.60 -5.56
N LYS A 147 16.96 -4.88 -6.62
CA LYS A 147 18.27 -5.54 -6.49
C LYS A 147 19.30 -4.53 -5.99
N TYR A 148 19.96 -4.84 -4.87
CA TYR A 148 21.09 -4.07 -4.34
C TYR A 148 22.33 -4.13 -5.23
#